data_AF-A0A291RX54-F1
#
_entry.id   AF-A0A291RX54-F1
#
_cell.length_a   1.000
_cell.length_b   1.000
_cell.length_c   1.000
_cell.angle_alpha   90.00
_cell.angle_beta   90.00
_cell.angle_gamma   90.00
#
_symmetry.space_group_name_H-M   'P 1'
#
loop_
_entity.id
_entity.type
_entity.pdbx_description
1 polymer ?
#
loop_
_entity_poly.entity_id
_entity_poly.type
_entity_poly.pdbx_seq_one_letter_code
_entity_poly.pdbx_strand_id
1 'polypeptide(L)'
;MPRPPDATRRAELLAGVIAYIGEYGLTELSLRPLAEYLGTSSRMLIHYFGTKEQMLVAALETQRPDIAALFDDVSDIDTLRRRLVESFCVNTTGDWVTSTRVLFQVLGVASVPGSPFRDYSHDAVTVLVAALTTTLTRLDPTLPDPRSTATVLISGIRGLLLDRLITGDNTRVSKATRLLINQALPSPNRTPDSDDAGSDE
;
A
#
# COMPACT_ATOMS: atom_id res chain seq x y z
N MET A 1 -23.37 12.72 16.27
CA MET A 1 -24.58 11.91 16.04
C MET A 1 -24.20 10.43 16.08
N PRO A 2 -24.98 9.55 16.74
CA PRO A 2 -24.74 8.10 16.70
C PRO A 2 -24.95 7.59 15.27
N ARG A 3 -24.06 6.73 14.78
CA ARG A 3 -24.20 6.08 13.47
C ARG A 3 -25.42 5.13 13.51
N PRO A 4 -26.25 5.05 12.45
CA PRO A 4 -27.38 4.14 12.44
C PRO A 4 -26.91 2.68 12.66
N PRO A 5 -27.69 1.84 13.39
CA PRO A 5 -27.30 0.47 13.76
C PRO A 5 -26.83 -0.38 12.59
N ASP A 6 -27.41 -0.14 11.41
CA ASP A 6 -27.09 -0.83 10.15
C ASP A 6 -25.66 -0.52 9.65
N ALA A 7 -25.20 0.72 9.82
CA ALA A 7 -23.85 1.13 9.42
C ALA A 7 -22.77 0.51 10.33
N THR A 8 -23.06 0.37 11.63
CA THR A 8 -22.17 -0.32 12.58
C THR A 8 -22.04 -1.80 12.21
N ARG A 9 -23.17 -2.48 11.96
CA ARG A 9 -23.17 -3.89 11.57
C ARG A 9 -22.43 -4.11 10.25
N ARG A 10 -22.64 -3.23 9.27
CA ARG A 10 -21.92 -3.27 7.99
C ARG A 10 -20.40 -3.16 8.21
N ALA A 11 -19.94 -2.27 9.08
CA ALA A 11 -18.53 -2.11 9.38
C ALA A 11 -17.91 -3.35 10.06
N GLU A 12 -18.63 -3.95 11.02
CA GLU A 12 -18.22 -5.21 11.68
C GLU A 12 -18.05 -6.34 10.66
N LEU A 13 -19.00 -6.49 9.74
CA LEU A 13 -18.94 -7.50 8.69
C LEU A 13 -17.71 -7.29 7.78
N LEU A 14 -17.43 -6.05 7.36
CA LEU A 14 -16.26 -5.74 6.53
C LEU A 14 -14.94 -6.02 7.27
N ALA A 15 -14.85 -5.69 8.56
CA ALA A 15 -13.68 -6.02 9.37
C ALA A 15 -13.47 -7.53 9.47
N GLY A 16 -14.54 -8.29 9.69
CA GLY A 16 -14.49 -9.76 9.71
C GLY A 16 -14.13 -10.37 8.35
N VAL A 17 -14.53 -9.77 7.23
CA VAL A 17 -14.09 -10.20 5.88
C VAL A 17 -12.58 -10.08 5.75
N ILE A 18 -11.97 -8.98 6.21
CA ILE A 18 -10.51 -8.80 6.18
C ILE A 18 -9.80 -9.84 7.05
N ALA A 19 -10.31 -10.08 8.26
CA ALA A 19 -9.77 -11.12 9.14
C ALA A 19 -9.82 -12.50 8.48
N TYR A 20 -10.95 -12.85 7.88
CA TYR A 20 -11.13 -14.12 7.16
C TYR A 20 -10.15 -14.27 5.98
N ILE A 21 -9.96 -13.23 5.16
CA ILE A 21 -8.98 -13.28 4.05
C ILE A 21 -7.55 -13.41 4.59
N GLY A 22 -7.26 -12.78 5.72
CA GLY A 22 -5.98 -12.87 6.41
C GLY A 22 -5.64 -14.29 6.85
N GLU A 23 -6.63 -15.02 7.36
CA GLU A 23 -6.49 -16.37 7.94
C GLU A 23 -6.62 -17.49 6.88
N TYR A 24 -7.62 -17.41 6.00
CA TYR A 24 -7.97 -18.47 5.05
C TYR A 24 -7.55 -18.18 3.60
N GLY A 25 -7.17 -16.94 3.30
CA GLY A 25 -6.80 -16.51 1.95
C GLY A 25 -7.98 -16.09 1.07
N LEU A 26 -7.67 -15.36 0.00
CA LEU A 26 -8.63 -14.80 -0.95
C LEU A 26 -9.12 -15.83 -1.98
N THR A 27 -8.25 -16.76 -2.39
CA THR A 27 -8.53 -17.76 -3.43
C THR A 27 -9.58 -18.79 -3.00
N GLU A 28 -9.53 -19.21 -1.74
CA GLU A 28 -10.46 -20.20 -1.15
C GLU A 28 -11.77 -19.56 -0.66
N LEU A 29 -11.91 -18.24 -0.79
CA LEU A 29 -13.05 -17.54 -0.21
C LEU A 29 -14.35 -17.90 -0.94
N SER A 30 -15.32 -18.41 -0.20
CA SER A 30 -16.70 -18.61 -0.66
C SER A 30 -17.69 -18.03 0.36
N LEU A 31 -18.87 -17.62 -0.11
CA LEU A 31 -19.84 -16.87 0.71
C LEU A 31 -20.35 -17.68 1.91
N ARG A 32 -20.49 -18.99 1.77
CA ARG A 32 -21.06 -19.84 2.82
C ARG A 32 -20.12 -19.99 4.04
N PRO A 33 -18.87 -20.45 3.89
CA PRO A 33 -17.91 -20.49 5.00
C PRO A 33 -17.65 -19.12 5.62
N LEU A 34 -17.59 -18.06 4.79
CA LEU A 34 -17.45 -16.70 5.30
C LEU A 34 -18.67 -16.27 6.13
N ALA A 35 -19.89 -16.55 5.67
CA ALA A 35 -21.09 -16.22 6.44
C ALA A 35 -21.15 -16.98 7.77
N GLU A 36 -20.78 -18.26 7.77
CA GLU A 36 -20.66 -19.08 8.98
C GLU A 36 -19.64 -18.47 9.96
N TYR A 37 -18.44 -18.08 9.47
CA TYR A 37 -17.42 -17.39 10.25
C TYR A 37 -17.91 -16.06 10.85
N LEU A 38 -18.67 -15.28 10.08
CA LEU A 38 -19.21 -13.98 10.50
C LEU A 38 -20.48 -14.10 11.37
N GLY A 39 -20.94 -15.31 11.66
CA GLY A 39 -22.19 -15.54 12.41
C GLY A 39 -23.42 -14.98 11.69
N THR A 40 -23.47 -15.09 10.37
CA THR A 40 -24.58 -14.61 9.53
C THR A 40 -24.93 -15.63 8.44
N SER A 41 -25.71 -15.23 7.42
CA SER A 41 -26.02 -16.06 6.26
C SER A 41 -25.53 -15.43 4.95
N SER A 42 -25.27 -16.25 3.94
CA SER A 42 -24.89 -15.75 2.60
C SER A 42 -25.92 -14.77 2.04
N ARG A 43 -27.22 -15.02 2.30
CA ARG A 43 -28.31 -14.11 1.91
C ARG A 43 -28.16 -12.73 2.55
N MET A 44 -27.77 -12.67 3.83
CA MET A 44 -27.56 -11.39 4.51
C MET A 44 -26.33 -10.66 3.97
N LEU A 45 -25.23 -11.36 3.67
CA LEU A 45 -24.06 -10.72 3.04
C LEU A 45 -24.43 -10.11 1.68
N ILE A 46 -25.17 -10.84 0.85
CA ILE A 46 -25.70 -10.34 -0.43
C ILE A 46 -26.65 -9.15 -0.23
N HIS A 47 -27.48 -9.18 0.82
CA HIS A 47 -28.35 -8.06 1.15
C HIS A 47 -27.57 -6.78 1.49
N TYR A 48 -26.48 -6.88 2.26
CA TYR A 48 -25.65 -5.74 2.65
C TYR A 48 -24.76 -5.20 1.53
N PHE A 49 -24.26 -6.08 0.66
CA PHE A 49 -23.14 -5.74 -0.23
C PHE A 49 -23.40 -5.97 -1.72
N GLY A 50 -24.56 -6.53 -2.09
CA GLY A 50 -24.88 -6.86 -3.47
C GLY A 50 -24.20 -8.17 -3.88
N THR A 51 -22.94 -8.12 -4.33
CA THR A 51 -22.19 -9.32 -4.75
C THR A 51 -21.02 -9.63 -3.83
N LYS A 52 -20.45 -10.84 -3.98
CA LYS A 52 -19.21 -11.23 -3.30
C LYS A 52 -18.08 -10.25 -3.66
N GLU A 53 -17.96 -9.89 -4.92
CA GLU A 53 -16.92 -8.99 -5.44
C GLU A 53 -17.07 -7.60 -4.84
N GLN A 54 -18.29 -7.05 -4.83
CA GLN A 54 -18.59 -5.75 -4.22
C GLN A 54 -18.31 -5.73 -2.72
N MET A 55 -18.65 -6.81 -2.00
CA MET A 55 -18.31 -6.97 -0.59
C MET A 55 -16.79 -6.97 -0.37
N LEU A 56 -16.05 -7.70 -1.20
CA LEU A 56 -14.59 -7.78 -1.08
C LEU A 56 -13.94 -6.44 -1.38
N VAL A 57 -14.36 -5.73 -2.44
CA VAL A 57 -13.91 -4.37 -2.73
C VAL A 57 -14.21 -3.43 -1.56
N ALA A 58 -15.44 -3.44 -1.05
CA ALA A 58 -15.83 -2.62 0.09
C ALA A 58 -15.01 -2.93 1.36
N ALA A 59 -14.67 -4.19 1.60
CA ALA A 59 -13.83 -4.58 2.73
C ALA A 59 -12.42 -4.01 2.57
N LEU A 60 -11.84 -4.10 1.38
CA LEU A 60 -10.50 -3.61 1.08
C LEU A 60 -10.42 -2.08 1.16
N GLU A 61 -11.48 -1.37 0.77
CA GLU A 61 -11.57 0.09 0.94
C GLU A 61 -11.45 0.51 2.41
N THR A 62 -11.91 -0.31 3.36
CA THR A 62 -11.73 -0.01 4.80
C THR A 62 -10.27 -0.08 5.26
N GLN A 63 -9.41 -0.77 4.50
CA GLN A 63 -7.99 -0.94 4.81
C GLN A 63 -7.11 0.09 4.08
N ARG A 64 -7.70 0.95 3.24
CA ARG A 64 -6.92 1.99 2.57
C ARG A 64 -6.41 2.98 3.62
N PRO A 65 -5.08 3.18 3.72
CA PRO A 65 -4.57 4.27 4.51
C PRO A 65 -5.01 5.59 3.89
N ASP A 66 -5.08 6.64 4.71
CA ASP A 66 -5.17 8.00 4.19
C ASP A 66 -3.84 8.35 3.51
N ILE A 67 -3.78 8.08 2.20
CA ILE A 67 -2.55 8.18 1.40
C ILE A 67 -2.02 9.62 1.35
N ALA A 68 -2.90 10.63 1.41
CA ALA A 68 -2.49 12.02 1.46
C ALA A 68 -1.84 12.32 2.82
N ALA A 69 -2.51 11.93 3.90
CA ALA A 69 -1.99 12.11 5.26
C ALA A 69 -0.65 11.39 5.52
N LEU A 70 -0.32 10.34 4.75
CA LEU A 70 0.99 9.66 4.85
C LEU A 70 2.18 10.58 4.53
N PHE A 71 1.98 11.64 3.75
CA PHE A 71 3.05 12.53 3.28
C PHE A 71 2.84 14.01 3.60
N ASP A 72 1.70 14.38 4.20
CA ASP A 72 1.34 15.77 4.49
C ASP A 72 2.31 16.45 5.46
N ASP A 73 2.85 15.72 6.45
CA ASP A 73 3.79 16.24 7.45
C ASP A 73 5.26 16.19 7.01
N VAL A 74 5.54 15.71 5.79
CA VAL A 74 6.91 15.53 5.30
C VAL A 74 7.46 16.88 4.79
N SER A 75 8.39 17.47 5.54
CA SER A 75 8.98 18.78 5.25
C SER A 75 10.26 18.75 4.41
N ASP A 76 10.96 17.61 4.38
CA ASP A 76 12.28 17.46 3.76
C ASP A 76 12.55 16.00 3.32
N ILE A 77 13.57 15.82 2.47
CA ILE A 77 13.95 14.51 1.91
C ILE A 77 14.41 13.52 2.99
N ASP A 78 15.04 13.99 4.07
CA ASP A 78 15.49 13.11 5.16
C ASP A 78 14.32 12.57 5.98
N THR A 79 13.30 13.39 6.21
CA THR A 79 12.05 12.98 6.83
C THR A 79 11.30 12.01 5.94
N LEU A 80 11.25 12.25 4.62
CA LEU A 80 10.68 11.29 3.66
C LEU A 80 11.41 9.94 3.72
N ARG A 81 12.75 9.96 3.73
CA ARG A 81 13.60 8.77 3.84
C ARG A 81 13.30 7.98 5.10
N ARG A 82 13.22 8.64 6.27
CA ARG A 82 12.84 8.00 7.54
C ARG A 82 11.44 7.40 7.48
N ARG A 83 10.45 8.15 6.98
CA ARG A 83 9.05 7.69 6.85
C ARG A 83 8.91 6.46 5.97
N LEU A 84 9.63 6.39 4.85
CA LEU A 84 9.62 5.21 3.97
C LEU A 84 10.21 3.97 4.67
N VAL A 85 11.29 4.14 5.45
CA VAL A 85 11.86 3.05 6.26
C VAL A 85 10.93 2.62 7.38
N GLU A 86 10.34 3.57 8.12
CA GLU A 86 9.37 3.31 9.19
C GLU A 86 8.13 2.57 8.65
N SER A 87 7.58 3.03 7.53
CA SER A 87 6.46 2.39 6.86
C SER A 87 6.79 0.95 6.49
N PHE A 88 7.98 0.68 5.93
CA PHE A 88 8.43 -0.69 5.68
C PHE A 88 8.48 -1.52 6.97
N CYS A 89 9.04 -0.99 8.06
CA CYS A 89 9.09 -1.71 9.34
C CYS A 89 7.69 -2.07 9.85
N VAL A 90 6.75 -1.12 9.88
CA VAL A 90 5.37 -1.34 10.35
C VAL A 90 4.65 -2.43 9.55
N ASN A 91 4.82 -2.46 8.23
CA ASN A 91 4.23 -3.51 7.37
C ASN A 91 4.85 -4.90 7.61
N THR A 92 5.95 -4.98 8.37
CA THR A 92 6.70 -6.22 8.59
C THR A 92 6.75 -6.68 10.05
N THR A 93 6.34 -5.83 10.99
CA THR A 93 6.35 -6.10 12.43
C THR A 93 5.09 -5.51 13.06
N GLY A 94 4.06 -6.34 13.28
CA GLY A 94 2.82 -5.95 13.96
C GLY A 94 1.55 -6.51 13.30
N ASP A 95 0.40 -6.01 13.74
CA ASP A 95 -0.94 -6.44 13.26
C ASP A 95 -1.17 -6.14 11.77
N TRP A 96 -0.36 -5.24 11.18
CA TRP A 96 -0.40 -4.86 9.78
C TRP A 96 0.08 -5.94 8.80
N VAL A 97 0.77 -6.98 9.27
CA VAL A 97 1.22 -8.09 8.41
C VAL A 97 0.03 -8.78 7.75
N THR A 98 -1.08 -8.93 8.47
CA THR A 98 -2.32 -9.50 7.94
C THR A 98 -2.88 -8.63 6.80
N SER A 99 -3.08 -7.33 7.03
CA SER A 99 -3.55 -6.40 6.01
C SER A 99 -2.62 -6.32 4.80
N THR A 100 -1.30 -6.39 5.02
CA THR A 100 -0.29 -6.43 3.95
C THR A 100 -0.40 -7.70 3.11
N ARG A 101 -0.58 -8.86 3.74
CA ARG A 101 -0.81 -10.14 3.06
C ARG A 101 -2.11 -10.10 2.25
N VAL A 102 -3.19 -9.54 2.80
CA VAL A 102 -4.46 -9.37 2.08
C VAL A 102 -4.27 -8.47 0.85
N LEU A 103 -3.59 -7.33 1.00
CA LEU A 103 -3.31 -6.41 -0.10
C LEU A 103 -2.56 -7.11 -1.25
N PHE A 104 -1.53 -7.89 -0.95
CA PHE A 104 -0.77 -8.59 -1.99
C PHE A 104 -1.57 -9.69 -2.69
N GLN A 105 -2.44 -10.40 -1.98
CA GLN A 105 -3.35 -11.37 -2.62
C GLN A 105 -4.26 -10.66 -3.62
N VAL A 106 -4.81 -9.49 -3.27
CA VAL A 106 -5.66 -8.70 -4.16
C VAL A 106 -4.90 -8.18 -5.37
N LEU A 107 -3.71 -7.60 -5.16
CA LEU A 107 -2.88 -7.11 -6.26
C LEU A 107 -2.47 -8.24 -7.22
N GLY A 108 -2.17 -9.42 -6.68
CA GLY A 108 -1.90 -10.62 -7.47
C GLY A 108 -3.11 -11.02 -8.32
N VAL A 109 -4.29 -11.15 -7.71
CA VAL A 109 -5.52 -11.52 -8.44
C VAL A 109 -5.95 -10.43 -9.43
N ALA A 110 -5.68 -9.15 -9.16
CA ALA A 110 -6.00 -8.03 -10.05
C ALA A 110 -5.22 -8.07 -11.38
N SER A 111 -4.09 -8.78 -11.42
CA SER A 111 -3.29 -8.97 -12.65
C SER A 111 -3.89 -10.02 -13.61
N VAL A 112 -4.86 -10.82 -13.15
CA VAL A 112 -5.53 -11.83 -13.97
C VAL A 112 -6.54 -11.16 -14.91
N PRO A 113 -6.61 -11.53 -16.21
CA PRO A 113 -7.60 -11.00 -17.13
C PRO A 113 -9.04 -11.18 -16.62
N GLY A 114 -9.83 -10.11 -16.66
CA GLY A 114 -11.22 -10.11 -16.19
C GLY A 114 -11.38 -10.06 -14.67
N SER A 115 -10.31 -9.82 -13.91
CA SER A 115 -10.38 -9.73 -12.45
C SER A 115 -11.32 -8.61 -11.98
N PRO A 116 -12.25 -8.89 -11.04
CA PRO A 116 -13.13 -7.87 -10.49
C PRO A 116 -12.39 -6.84 -9.62
N PHE A 117 -11.14 -7.11 -9.25
CA PHE A 117 -10.31 -6.22 -8.43
C PHE A 117 -9.44 -5.27 -9.24
N ARG A 118 -9.53 -5.32 -10.59
CA ARG A 118 -8.65 -4.56 -11.48
C ARG A 118 -8.71 -3.06 -11.20
N ASP A 119 -9.91 -2.49 -11.20
CA ASP A 119 -10.08 -1.04 -11.07
C ASP A 119 -9.74 -0.56 -9.67
N TYR A 120 -10.19 -1.29 -8.64
CA TYR A 120 -9.77 -1.04 -7.26
C TYR A 120 -8.25 -1.02 -7.11
N SER A 121 -7.57 -2.02 -7.67
CA SER A 121 -6.11 -2.16 -7.55
C SER A 121 -5.37 -1.10 -8.35
N HIS A 122 -5.85 -0.81 -9.56
CA HIS A 122 -5.34 0.29 -10.38
C HIS A 122 -5.35 1.59 -9.58
N ASP A 123 -6.50 1.95 -9.00
CA ASP A 123 -6.65 3.19 -8.24
C ASP A 123 -5.77 3.22 -6.98
N ALA A 124 -5.68 2.10 -6.26
CA ALA A 124 -4.81 2.00 -5.08
C ALA A 124 -3.32 2.21 -5.45
N VAL A 125 -2.89 1.74 -6.62
CA VAL A 125 -1.52 1.97 -7.11
C VAL A 125 -1.33 3.41 -7.55
N THR A 126 -2.23 3.94 -8.39
CA THR A 126 -2.07 5.28 -8.98
C THR A 126 -2.16 6.38 -7.94
N VAL A 127 -3.05 6.28 -6.95
CA VAL A 127 -3.18 7.27 -5.88
C VAL A 127 -1.90 7.38 -5.05
N LEU A 128 -1.29 6.24 -4.68
CA LEU A 128 -0.05 6.24 -3.92
C LEU A 128 1.13 6.81 -4.72
N VAL A 129 1.23 6.46 -6.01
CA VAL A 129 2.27 7.01 -6.90
C VAL A 129 2.08 8.52 -7.07
N ALA A 130 0.84 9.00 -7.26
CA ALA A 130 0.55 10.41 -7.42
C ALA A 130 0.88 11.22 -6.14
N ALA A 131 0.53 10.71 -4.96
CA ALA A 131 0.83 11.37 -3.70
C ALA A 131 2.34 11.51 -3.45
N LEU A 132 3.11 10.44 -3.68
CA LEU A 132 4.56 10.49 -3.55
C LEU A 132 5.21 11.37 -4.64
N THR A 133 4.69 11.35 -5.87
CA THR A 133 5.16 12.25 -6.95
C THR A 133 4.98 13.71 -6.56
N THR A 134 3.81 14.07 -6.01
CA THR A 134 3.51 15.42 -5.53
C THR A 134 4.46 15.83 -4.41
N THR A 135 4.70 14.92 -3.46
CA THR A 135 5.63 15.15 -2.36
C THR A 135 7.06 15.36 -2.86
N LEU A 136 7.56 14.50 -3.75
CA LEU A 136 8.90 14.63 -4.33
C LEU A 136 9.08 15.94 -5.10
N THR A 137 8.08 16.32 -5.91
CA THR A 137 8.09 17.59 -6.67
C THR A 137 8.15 18.80 -5.75
N ARG A 138 7.44 18.75 -4.61
CA ARG A 138 7.46 19.82 -3.60
C ARG A 138 8.79 19.92 -2.86
N LEU A 139 9.39 18.78 -2.52
CA LEU A 139 10.62 18.71 -1.72
C LEU A 139 11.88 18.99 -2.53
N ASP A 140 11.90 18.58 -3.80
CA ASP A 140 13.01 18.83 -4.72
C ASP A 140 12.47 19.19 -6.11
N PRO A 141 12.29 20.49 -6.39
CA PRO A 141 11.86 20.97 -7.71
C PRO A 141 12.86 20.68 -8.84
N THR A 142 14.10 20.30 -8.52
CA THR A 142 15.14 19.99 -9.51
C THR A 142 15.22 18.51 -9.85
N LEU A 143 14.44 17.66 -9.17
CA LEU A 143 14.39 16.22 -9.44
C LEU A 143 13.90 15.98 -10.88
N PRO A 144 14.71 15.36 -11.77
CA PRO A 144 14.38 15.28 -13.20
C PRO A 144 13.10 14.51 -13.53
N ASP A 145 12.78 13.47 -12.76
CA ASP A 145 11.57 12.65 -12.96
C ASP A 145 11.00 12.15 -11.62
N PRO A 146 10.23 12.98 -10.90
CA PRO A 146 9.63 12.60 -9.63
C PRO A 146 8.65 11.42 -9.74
N ARG A 147 8.01 11.24 -10.90
CA ARG A 147 7.03 10.18 -11.10
C ARG A 147 7.70 8.82 -11.24
N SER A 148 8.78 8.72 -12.01
CA SER A 148 9.56 7.49 -12.10
C SER A 148 10.22 7.14 -10.76
N THR A 149 10.75 8.14 -10.04
CA THR A 149 11.29 7.93 -8.68
C THR A 149 10.22 7.39 -7.73
N ALA A 150 9.02 7.98 -7.72
CA ALA A 150 7.90 7.47 -6.92
C ALA A 150 7.53 6.03 -7.30
N THR A 151 7.49 5.74 -8.61
CA THR A 151 7.16 4.40 -9.13
C THR A 151 8.18 3.36 -8.67
N VAL A 152 9.48 3.67 -8.76
CA VAL A 152 10.58 2.80 -8.31
C VAL A 152 10.49 2.55 -6.81
N LEU A 153 10.30 3.60 -6.00
CA LEU A 153 10.18 3.48 -4.55
C LEU A 153 8.99 2.60 -4.16
N ILE A 154 7.80 2.90 -4.66
CA ILE A 154 6.57 2.19 -4.29
C ILE A 154 6.60 0.74 -4.78
N SER A 155 6.97 0.53 -6.04
CA SER A 155 7.00 -0.82 -6.63
C SER A 155 8.11 -1.66 -6.02
N GLY A 156 9.29 -1.08 -5.80
CA GLY A 156 10.42 -1.74 -5.17
C GLY A 156 10.14 -2.13 -3.72
N ILE A 157 9.59 -1.22 -2.90
CA ILE A 157 9.19 -1.54 -1.52
C ILE A 157 8.14 -2.64 -1.49
N ARG A 158 7.12 -2.58 -2.36
CA ARG A 158 6.11 -3.64 -2.48
C ARG A 158 6.72 -5.00 -2.83
N GLY A 159 7.63 -5.04 -3.80
CA GLY A 159 8.34 -6.26 -4.18
C GLY A 159 9.16 -6.84 -3.02
N LEU A 160 9.83 -5.98 -2.25
CA LEU A 160 10.62 -6.38 -1.08
C LEU A 160 9.75 -6.89 0.08
N LEU A 161 8.59 -6.27 0.32
CA LEU A 161 7.62 -6.77 1.28
C LEU A 161 7.08 -8.16 0.88
N LEU A 162 6.74 -8.34 -0.40
CA LEU A 162 6.29 -9.63 -0.92
C LEU A 162 7.39 -10.70 -0.82
N ASP A 163 8.63 -10.36 -1.18
CA ASP A 163 9.80 -11.23 -1.04
C ASP A 163 9.96 -11.71 0.41
N ARG A 164 9.89 -10.79 1.39
CA ARG A 164 9.94 -11.15 2.81
C ARG A 164 8.80 -12.08 3.22
N LEU A 165 7.57 -11.84 2.75
CA LEU A 165 6.44 -12.71 3.08
C LEU A 165 6.61 -14.13 2.56
N ILE A 166 7.31 -14.31 1.44
CA ILE A 166 7.57 -15.62 0.81
C ILE A 166 8.78 -16.31 1.44
N THR A 167 9.88 -15.59 1.63
CA THR A 167 11.18 -16.17 2.01
C THR A 167 11.44 -16.14 3.52
N GLY A 168 10.79 -15.25 4.26
CA GLY A 168 11.08 -14.98 5.68
C GLY A 168 12.42 -14.30 5.94
N ASP A 169 13.19 -13.93 4.90
CA ASP A 169 14.54 -13.37 5.05
C ASP A 169 14.50 -11.87 5.41
N ASN A 170 14.37 -11.62 6.71
CA ASN A 170 14.26 -10.26 7.25
C ASN A 170 15.52 -9.43 7.01
N THR A 171 16.70 -10.05 7.12
CA THR A 171 17.98 -9.34 7.08
C THR A 171 18.31 -8.87 5.67
N ARG A 172 18.18 -9.76 4.67
CA ARG A 172 18.45 -9.42 3.26
C ARG A 172 17.49 -8.36 2.76
N VAL A 173 16.19 -8.53 3.02
CA VAL A 173 15.16 -7.60 2.54
C VAL A 173 15.33 -6.23 3.20
N SER A 174 15.58 -6.16 4.51
CA SER A 174 15.80 -4.87 5.19
C SER A 174 17.00 -4.10 4.64
N LYS A 175 18.09 -4.80 4.28
CA LYS A 175 19.26 -4.19 3.61
C LYS A 175 18.88 -3.66 2.23
N ALA A 176 18.17 -4.45 1.43
CA ALA A 176 17.74 -4.05 0.09
C ALA A 176 16.77 -2.84 0.11
N THR A 177 15.85 -2.77 1.09
CA THR A 177 14.95 -1.62 1.26
C THR A 177 15.74 -0.33 1.51
N ARG A 178 16.74 -0.37 2.41
CA ARG A 178 17.59 0.81 2.69
C ARG A 178 18.38 1.23 1.45
N LEU A 179 18.93 0.26 0.71
CA LEU A 179 19.65 0.53 -0.53
C LEU A 179 18.75 1.22 -1.56
N LEU A 180 17.54 0.68 -1.79
CA LEU A 180 16.56 1.25 -2.71
C LEU A 180 16.22 2.71 -2.35
N ILE A 181 15.89 2.97 -1.09
CA ILE A 181 15.52 4.32 -0.63
C ILE A 181 16.69 5.29 -0.79
N ASN A 182 17.91 4.86 -0.44
CA ASN A 182 19.10 5.72 -0.53
C ASN A 182 19.52 6.03 -1.96
N GLN A 183 19.30 5.11 -2.91
CA GLN A 183 19.62 5.34 -4.32
C GLN A 183 18.54 6.15 -5.04
N ALA A 184 17.27 5.96 -4.68
CA ALA A 184 16.16 6.63 -5.36
C ALA A 184 15.93 8.07 -4.86
N LEU A 185 16.26 8.38 -3.60
CA LEU A 185 16.15 9.72 -3.07
C LEU A 185 17.50 10.46 -3.14
N PRO A 186 17.52 11.72 -3.59
CA PRO A 186 18.75 12.51 -3.64
C PRO A 186 19.41 12.61 -2.26
N SER A 187 20.74 12.66 -2.25
CA SER A 187 21.50 12.97 -1.04
C SER A 187 21.29 14.45 -0.68
N PRO A 188 21.28 14.80 0.62
CA PRO A 188 21.05 16.18 1.07
C PRO A 188 22.10 17.20 0.57
N ASN A 189 23.22 16.74 -0.01
CA ASN A 189 24.27 17.59 -0.58
C ASN A 189 24.48 17.28 -2.07
N ARG A 190 23.64 17.83 -2.95
CA ARG A 190 24.11 18.26 -4.27
C ARG A 190 24.35 19.76 -4.19
N THR A 191 25.52 20.17 -3.70
CA THR A 191 26.08 21.44 -4.15
C THR A 191 26.16 21.37 -5.68
N PRO A 192 25.69 22.40 -6.41
CA PRO A 192 25.89 22.43 -7.84
C PRO A 192 27.40 22.40 -8.09
N ASP A 193 27.86 21.43 -8.88
CA ASP A 193 29.25 21.39 -9.33
C ASP A 193 29.56 22.75 -9.97
N SER A 194 30.37 23.54 -9.28
CA SER A 194 31.02 24.72 -9.83
C SER A 194 32.23 24.24 -10.65
N ASP A 195 31.95 23.55 -11.76
CA ASP A 195 32.95 23.20 -12.77
C ASP A 195 32.46 23.74 -14.12
N ASP A 196 32.58 25.06 -14.29
CA ASP A 196 33.04 25.66 -15.55
C ASP A 196 33.39 27.14 -15.33
N ALA A 197 34.54 27.41 -14.73
CA ALA A 197 35.12 28.75 -14.73
C ALA A 197 36.65 28.67 -14.68
N GLY A 198 37.24 28.49 -15.86
CA GLY A 198 38.48 29.15 -16.22
C GLY A 198 39.77 28.43 -15.85
N SER A 199 40.48 27.98 -16.88
CA SER A 199 41.94 28.14 -17.00
C SER A 199 42.33 27.94 -18.47
N ASP A 200 41.98 28.91 -19.31
CA ASP A 200 42.76 29.27 -20.49
C ASP A 200 43.43 30.62 -20.16
N GLU A 201 44.69 30.57 -19.75
CA GLU A 201 45.72 31.60 -19.96
C GLU A 201 47.13 31.03 -19.75
#